data_AF-A0A9Q1RSE0-F1
#
_entry.id   AF-A0A9Q1RSE0-F1
#
_cell.length_a   1.000
_cell.length_b   1.000
_cell.length_c   1.000
_cell.angle_alpha   90.00
_cell.angle_beta   90.00
_cell.angle_gamma   90.00
#
_symmetry.space_group_name_H-M   'P 1'
#
loop_
_entity.id
_entity.type
_entity.pdbx_description
1 polymer ?
#
loop_
_entity_poly.entity_id
_entity_poly.type
_entity_poly.pdbx_seq_one_letter_code
_entity_poly.pdbx_strand_id
1 'polypeptide(L)'
;MLSVPSVFFRPKDREEESDAAREKFFVPESDHLTLLNVYQQWKANQYRGDWCNYHYLQVKGLRKAREVRKAICSAYFHNAARLKGVGEYVNCRNGMPCHLHPTSALCGLGYTPDNVVYHELILTSKEYMQCVTAVEPHWLAELEPMFFSVKDSDTSMLEHKKKQKEEKTAMEEEMEKLRMVQAEAERRNKEKDKEKRAKELQQVSMPGLKKGSTTYLRPKRLGL
;
A
#
# COMPACT_ATOMS: atom_id res chain seq x y z
N MET A 1 21.50 -16.64 -9.20
CA MET A 1 20.53 -17.64 -9.74
C MET A 1 21.18 -18.98 -10.04
N LEU A 2 22.45 -19.04 -10.49
CA LEU A 2 23.12 -20.31 -10.82
C LEU A 2 23.55 -21.17 -9.62
N SER A 3 23.63 -20.56 -8.43
CA SER A 3 23.93 -21.25 -7.17
C SER A 3 22.68 -21.70 -6.39
N VAL A 4 21.50 -21.57 -7.00
CA VAL A 4 20.20 -21.83 -6.37
C VAL A 4 19.57 -23.05 -7.06
N PRO A 5 18.88 -23.95 -6.33
CA PRO A 5 18.13 -25.06 -6.93
C PRO A 5 17.21 -24.59 -8.06
N SER A 6 16.92 -25.48 -9.01
CA SER A 6 16.03 -25.18 -10.15
C SER A 6 14.81 -24.39 -9.71
N VAL A 7 14.65 -23.18 -10.28
CA VAL A 7 13.55 -22.27 -9.94
C VAL A 7 12.20 -22.86 -10.36
N PHE A 8 12.18 -23.69 -11.40
CA PHE A 8 10.99 -24.41 -11.85
C PHE A 8 10.85 -25.73 -11.11
N PHE A 9 9.62 -26.04 -10.67
CA PHE A 9 9.26 -27.32 -10.09
C PHE A 9 8.20 -28.00 -10.97
N ARG A 10 8.46 -29.24 -11.38
CA ARG A 10 7.61 -30.02 -12.30
C ARG A 10 7.01 -31.23 -11.55
N PRO A 11 5.76 -31.14 -11.06
CA PRO A 11 5.08 -32.26 -10.41
C PRO A 11 4.66 -33.32 -11.43
N LYS A 12 4.88 -34.61 -11.12
CA LYS A 12 4.58 -35.74 -12.01
C LYS A 12 3.12 -35.83 -12.43
N ASP A 13 2.20 -35.42 -11.57
CA ASP A 13 0.76 -35.51 -11.84
C ASP A 13 0.23 -34.33 -12.69
N ARG A 14 1.01 -33.25 -12.84
CA ARG A 14 0.61 -32.01 -13.54
C ARG A 14 1.74 -31.43 -14.38
N GLU A 15 2.42 -32.30 -15.12
CA GLU A 15 3.56 -31.89 -15.94
C GLU A 15 3.15 -30.93 -17.06
N GLU A 16 2.03 -31.18 -17.74
CA GLU A 16 1.56 -30.34 -18.84
C GLU A 16 1.25 -28.90 -18.38
N GLU A 17 0.57 -28.75 -17.24
CA GLU A 17 0.28 -27.43 -16.67
C GLU A 17 1.57 -26.69 -16.26
N SER A 18 2.53 -27.42 -15.70
CA SER A 18 3.82 -26.87 -15.31
C SER A 18 4.65 -26.42 -16.51
N ASP A 19 4.64 -27.19 -17.60
CA ASP A 19 5.37 -26.85 -18.82
C ASP A 19 4.71 -25.66 -19.52
N ALA A 20 3.37 -25.61 -19.59
CA ALA A 20 2.63 -24.46 -20.12
C ALA A 20 2.86 -23.17 -19.29
N ALA A 21 3.02 -23.28 -17.96
CA ALA A 21 3.38 -22.14 -17.13
C ALA A 21 4.81 -21.66 -17.42
N ARG A 22 5.76 -22.58 -17.61
CA ARG A 22 7.16 -22.28 -17.94
C ARG A 22 7.30 -21.59 -19.29
N GLU A 23 6.53 -22.01 -20.28
CA GLU A 23 6.55 -21.44 -21.63
C GLU A 23 6.24 -19.94 -21.64
N LYS A 24 5.39 -19.46 -20.72
CA LYS A 24 5.07 -18.02 -20.56
C LYS A 24 6.26 -17.16 -20.17
N PHE A 25 7.29 -17.75 -19.56
CA PHE A 25 8.50 -17.03 -19.15
C PHE A 25 9.67 -17.24 -20.11
N PHE A 26 9.52 -18.18 -21.06
CA PHE A 26 10.61 -18.64 -21.90
C PHE A 26 11.10 -17.54 -22.83
N VAL A 27 12.40 -17.30 -22.78
CA VAL A 27 13.11 -16.42 -23.70
C VAL A 27 13.98 -17.31 -24.59
N PRO A 28 13.69 -17.44 -25.89
CA PRO A 28 14.36 -18.40 -26.77
C PRO A 28 15.87 -18.13 -26.91
N GLU A 29 16.29 -16.89 -26.64
CA GLU A 29 17.69 -16.47 -26.77
C GLU A 29 18.56 -16.88 -25.56
N SER A 30 17.98 -17.09 -24.37
CA SER A 30 18.78 -17.41 -23.17
C SER A 30 17.96 -17.90 -21.97
N ASP A 31 18.46 -18.97 -21.35
CA ASP A 31 17.98 -19.46 -20.05
C ASP A 31 18.21 -18.44 -18.92
N HIS A 32 19.32 -17.69 -18.98
CA HIS A 32 19.58 -16.65 -17.98
C HIS A 32 18.58 -15.49 -18.10
N LEU A 33 18.19 -15.13 -19.32
CA LEU A 33 17.15 -14.14 -19.56
C LEU A 33 15.76 -14.68 -19.15
N THR A 34 15.51 -15.97 -19.34
CA THR A 34 14.30 -16.63 -18.82
C THR A 34 14.22 -16.51 -17.29
N LEU A 35 15.31 -16.79 -16.57
CA LEU A 35 15.36 -16.62 -15.11
C LEU A 35 15.21 -15.17 -14.67
N LEU A 36 15.76 -14.22 -15.44
CA LEU A 36 15.59 -12.79 -15.20
C LEU A 36 14.12 -12.37 -15.38
N ASN A 37 13.47 -12.84 -16.46
CA ASN A 37 12.07 -12.60 -16.76
C ASN A 37 11.17 -13.13 -15.62
N VAL A 38 11.41 -14.34 -15.14
CA VAL A 38 10.71 -14.90 -13.96
C VAL A 38 10.84 -13.97 -12.75
N TYR A 39 12.06 -13.51 -12.42
CA TYR A 39 12.27 -12.61 -11.28
C TYR A 39 11.57 -11.26 -11.47
N GLN A 40 11.59 -10.70 -12.68
CA GLN A 40 10.90 -9.45 -13.01
C GLN A 40 9.39 -9.57 -12.85
N GLN A 41 8.78 -10.65 -13.36
CA GLN A 41 7.35 -10.90 -13.21
C GLN A 41 6.96 -11.17 -11.75
N TRP A 42 7.79 -11.88 -10.99
CA TRP A 42 7.58 -12.08 -9.56
C TRP A 42 7.61 -10.76 -8.78
N LYS A 43 8.56 -9.88 -9.12
CA LYS A 43 8.64 -8.52 -8.58
C LYS A 43 7.40 -7.69 -8.92
N ALA A 44 6.93 -7.73 -10.17
CA ALA A 44 5.71 -7.04 -10.60
C ALA A 44 4.48 -7.52 -9.82
N ASN A 45 4.44 -8.79 -9.44
CA ASN A 45 3.41 -9.40 -8.60
C ASN A 45 3.70 -9.30 -7.10
N GLN A 46 4.41 -8.25 -6.66
CA GLN A 46 4.67 -7.92 -5.26
C GLN A 46 5.34 -9.04 -4.45
N TYR A 47 6.15 -9.88 -5.10
CA TYR A 47 6.84 -10.99 -4.44
C TYR A 47 5.91 -12.02 -3.78
N ARG A 48 4.68 -12.16 -4.26
CA ARG A 48 3.68 -13.06 -3.66
C ARG A 48 4.09 -14.53 -3.77
N GLY A 49 3.89 -15.28 -2.69
CA GLY A 49 4.12 -16.72 -2.66
C GLY A 49 3.07 -17.50 -3.45
N ASP A 50 1.80 -17.08 -3.36
CA ASP A 50 0.68 -17.70 -4.10
C ASP A 50 0.90 -17.64 -5.61
N TRP A 51 1.44 -16.53 -6.09
CA TRP A 51 1.78 -16.35 -7.50
C TRP A 51 2.81 -17.38 -7.96
N CYS A 52 3.87 -17.59 -7.18
CA CYS A 52 4.86 -18.62 -7.51
C CYS A 52 4.23 -20.02 -7.55
N ASN A 53 3.34 -20.34 -6.61
CA ASN A 53 2.67 -21.64 -6.59
C ASN A 53 1.81 -21.85 -7.84
N TYR A 54 1.06 -20.82 -8.25
CA TYR A 54 0.25 -20.86 -9.48
C TYR A 54 1.10 -21.04 -10.75
N HIS A 55 2.32 -20.52 -10.76
CA HIS A 55 3.24 -20.59 -11.89
C HIS A 55 4.28 -21.73 -11.78
N TYR A 56 4.12 -22.66 -10.84
CA TYR A 56 5.04 -23.79 -10.65
C TYR A 56 6.50 -23.37 -10.37
N LEU A 57 6.66 -22.26 -9.63
CA LEU A 57 7.94 -21.66 -9.26
C LEU A 57 8.29 -21.92 -7.79
N GLN A 58 9.57 -22.19 -7.53
CA GLN A 58 10.09 -22.34 -6.18
C GLN A 58 10.30 -20.98 -5.49
N VAL A 59 9.36 -20.62 -4.59
CA VAL A 59 9.42 -19.39 -3.79
C VAL A 59 10.74 -19.27 -3.02
N LYS A 60 11.24 -20.36 -2.44
CA LYS A 60 12.46 -20.37 -1.61
C LYS A 60 13.68 -19.91 -2.41
N GLY A 61 13.81 -20.37 -3.65
CA GLY A 61 14.91 -19.98 -4.53
C GLY A 61 14.87 -18.50 -4.91
N LEU A 62 13.68 -18.00 -5.25
CA LEU A 62 13.47 -16.59 -5.60
C LEU A 62 13.69 -15.64 -4.40
N ARG A 63 13.22 -16.04 -3.20
CA ARG A 63 13.47 -15.29 -1.96
C ARG A 63 14.96 -15.18 -1.65
N LYS A 64 15.70 -16.29 -1.76
CA LYS A 64 17.15 -16.29 -1.56
C LYS A 64 17.86 -15.34 -2.52
N ALA A 65 17.45 -15.28 -3.78
CA ALA A 65 18.01 -14.33 -4.75
C ALA A 65 17.76 -12.87 -4.35
N ARG A 66 16.57 -12.56 -3.82
CA ARG A 66 16.26 -11.22 -3.29
C ARG A 66 17.06 -10.90 -2.03
N GLU A 67 17.22 -11.86 -1.13
CA GLU A 67 18.02 -11.71 0.10
C GLU A 67 19.47 -11.38 -0.21
N VAL A 68 20.08 -12.04 -1.22
CA VAL A 68 21.45 -11.71 -1.66
C VAL A 68 21.54 -10.26 -2.14
N ARG A 69 20.56 -9.78 -2.91
CA ARG A 69 20.53 -8.37 -3.33
C ARG A 69 20.40 -7.43 -2.13
N LYS A 70 19.51 -7.73 -1.18
CA LYS A 70 19.39 -6.95 0.06
C LYS A 70 20.68 -6.96 0.88
N ALA A 71 21.39 -8.09 0.94
CA ALA A 71 22.67 -8.21 1.62
C ALA A 71 23.75 -7.32 0.98
N ILE A 72 23.82 -7.28 -0.35
CA ILE A 72 24.71 -6.36 -1.08
C ILE A 72 24.36 -4.90 -0.73
N CYS A 73 23.08 -4.55 -0.68
CA CYS A 73 22.64 -3.20 -0.30
C CYS A 73 23.08 -2.86 1.14
N SER A 74 22.91 -3.80 2.06
CA SER A 74 23.31 -3.64 3.47
C SER A 74 24.81 -3.60 3.68
N ALA A 75 25.61 -4.22 2.81
CA ALA A 75 27.06 -4.17 2.92
C ALA A 75 27.64 -2.86 2.36
N TYR A 76 27.06 -2.35 1.26
CA TYR A 76 27.58 -1.20 0.51
C TYR A 76 26.72 0.05 0.63
N PHE A 77 25.88 0.18 1.67
CA PHE A 77 24.99 1.34 1.82
C PHE A 77 25.74 2.68 1.88
N HIS A 78 26.96 2.71 2.40
CA HIS A 78 27.82 3.90 2.39
C HIS A 78 28.19 4.37 0.97
N ASN A 79 28.17 3.45 0.01
CA ASN A 79 28.47 3.64 -1.41
C ASN A 79 27.17 3.67 -2.24
N ALA A 80 26.08 4.17 -1.65
CA ALA A 80 24.85 4.43 -2.39
C ALA A 80 24.94 5.77 -3.13
N ALA A 81 24.43 5.80 -4.36
CA ALA A 81 24.28 7.01 -5.14
C ALA A 81 22.87 7.09 -5.75
N ARG A 82 22.36 8.32 -5.86
CA ARG A 82 21.06 8.62 -6.47
C ARG A 82 21.23 9.40 -7.76
N LEU A 83 20.33 9.19 -8.70
CA LEU A 83 20.29 9.91 -9.97
C LEU A 83 19.94 11.38 -9.72
N LYS A 84 20.69 12.30 -10.33
CA LYS A 84 20.43 13.75 -10.27
C LYS A 84 20.14 14.33 -11.67
N GLY A 85 20.73 13.76 -12.71
CA GLY A 85 20.57 14.20 -14.09
C GLY A 85 20.93 13.12 -15.09
N VAL A 86 21.04 13.47 -16.37
CA VAL A 86 21.35 12.52 -17.45
C VAL A 86 22.78 11.99 -17.29
N GLY A 87 22.91 10.75 -16.80
CA GLY A 87 24.21 10.10 -16.60
C GLY A 87 25.04 10.66 -15.43
N GLU A 88 24.44 11.50 -14.58
CA GLU A 88 25.07 12.05 -13.38
C GLU A 88 24.35 11.53 -12.13
N TYR A 89 25.12 10.86 -11.29
CA TYR A 89 24.70 10.40 -9.98
C TYR A 89 25.38 11.22 -8.90
N VAL A 90 24.76 11.26 -7.73
CA VAL A 90 25.33 11.92 -6.56
C VAL A 90 25.32 10.92 -5.41
N ASN A 91 26.47 10.76 -4.77
CA ASN A 91 26.60 9.90 -3.61
C ASN A 91 25.68 10.42 -2.47
N CYS A 92 24.92 9.51 -1.86
CA CYS A 92 23.93 9.82 -0.84
C CYS A 92 24.55 10.33 0.47
N ARG A 93 25.82 10.04 0.75
CA ARG A 93 26.54 10.38 2.00
C ARG A 93 27.16 11.76 1.98
N ASN A 94 27.98 12.04 0.99
CA ASN A 94 28.81 13.24 0.94
C ASN A 94 28.37 14.21 -0.16
N GLY A 95 27.38 13.83 -0.98
CA GLY A 95 26.93 14.66 -2.09
C GLY A 95 27.96 14.80 -3.21
N MET A 96 28.99 13.95 -3.24
CA MET A 96 29.98 13.98 -4.33
C MET A 96 29.33 13.53 -5.64
N PRO A 97 29.55 14.27 -6.74
CA PRO A 97 29.11 13.85 -8.06
C PRO A 97 29.90 12.61 -8.49
N CYS A 98 29.21 11.67 -9.12
CA CYS A 98 29.77 10.42 -9.60
C CYS A 98 29.12 10.02 -10.92
N HIS A 99 29.87 9.35 -11.78
CA HIS A 99 29.40 8.88 -13.08
C HIS A 99 29.45 7.35 -13.16
N LEU A 100 28.62 6.77 -14.02
CA LEU A 100 28.74 5.34 -14.34
C LEU A 100 30.02 5.11 -15.14
N HIS A 101 30.82 4.13 -14.74
CA HIS A 101 31.97 3.72 -15.55
C HIS A 101 31.50 3.15 -16.90
N PRO A 102 32.19 3.41 -18.03
CA PRO A 102 31.78 2.95 -19.36
C PRO A 102 31.63 1.42 -19.49
N THR A 103 32.37 0.65 -18.69
CA THR A 103 32.24 -0.82 -18.67
C THR A 103 31.09 -1.33 -17.79
N SER A 104 30.38 -0.44 -17.10
CA SER A 104 29.24 -0.81 -16.28
C SER A 104 28.08 -1.30 -17.16
N ALA A 105 27.48 -2.42 -16.78
CA ALA A 105 26.31 -2.97 -17.48
C ALA A 105 25.14 -1.97 -17.55
N LEU A 106 25.02 -1.07 -16.57
CA LEU A 106 23.97 -0.05 -16.50
C LEU A 106 24.16 1.10 -17.49
N CYS A 107 25.34 1.28 -18.08
CA CYS A 107 25.61 2.40 -18.99
C CYS A 107 24.88 2.24 -20.35
N GLY A 108 24.62 1.01 -20.80
CA GLY A 108 24.06 0.72 -22.13
C GLY A 108 22.59 0.30 -22.15
N LEU A 109 21.91 0.30 -21.00
CA LEU A 109 20.58 -0.34 -20.84
C LEU A 109 19.38 0.51 -21.32
N GLY A 110 19.59 1.75 -21.77
CA GLY A 110 18.53 2.65 -22.24
C GLY A 110 17.58 3.18 -21.15
N TYR A 111 17.61 2.59 -19.96
CA TYR A 111 16.97 3.11 -18.74
C TYR A 111 18.03 3.33 -17.66
N THR A 112 17.93 4.46 -16.95
CA THR A 112 18.82 4.79 -15.81
C THR A 112 18.07 4.59 -14.51
N PRO A 113 18.49 3.65 -13.63
CA PRO A 113 17.83 3.45 -12.35
C PRO A 113 18.02 4.65 -11.41
N ASP A 114 16.99 4.99 -10.64
CA ASP A 114 17.02 6.17 -9.75
C ASP A 114 18.04 6.04 -8.62
N ASN A 115 18.24 4.82 -8.11
CA ASN A 115 19.15 4.54 -7.00
C ASN A 115 20.04 3.35 -7.34
N VAL A 116 21.34 3.52 -7.06
CA VAL A 116 22.36 2.53 -7.32
C VAL A 116 23.30 2.41 -6.13
N VAL A 117 23.91 1.23 -6.02
CA VAL A 117 24.99 0.96 -5.07
C VAL A 117 26.19 0.47 -5.86
N TYR A 118 27.37 0.95 -5.51
CA TYR A 118 28.62 0.60 -6.21
C TYR A 118 29.65 -0.01 -5.26
N HIS A 119 30.52 -0.85 -5.80
CA HIS A 119 31.58 -1.50 -5.02
C HIS A 119 32.79 -0.57 -4.85
N GLU A 120 33.26 -0.01 -5.97
CA GLU A 120 34.50 0.77 -6.04
C GLU A 120 34.25 2.11 -6.74
N LEU A 121 35.01 3.11 -6.32
CA LEU A 121 35.05 4.43 -6.95
C LEU A 121 36.45 4.67 -7.51
N ILE A 122 36.54 4.82 -8.83
CA ILE A 122 37.78 5.16 -9.52
C ILE A 122 37.86 6.68 -9.63
N LEU A 123 38.89 7.26 -9.01
CA LEU A 123 39.17 8.69 -9.06
C LEU A 123 40.09 8.97 -10.26
N THR A 124 39.56 9.61 -11.30
CA THR A 124 40.33 10.09 -12.46
C THR A 124 40.03 11.57 -12.70
N SER A 125 39.97 12.03 -13.95
CA SER A 125 39.42 13.36 -14.29
C SER A 125 37.94 13.51 -13.89
N LYS A 126 37.23 12.39 -13.77
CA LYS A 126 35.89 12.29 -13.19
C LYS A 126 35.85 11.08 -12.27
N GLU A 127 34.98 11.11 -11.28
CA GLU A 127 34.76 10.00 -10.36
C GLU A 127 33.83 8.96 -11.02
N TYR A 128 34.35 7.76 -11.28
CA TYR A 128 33.60 6.69 -11.93
C TYR A 128 33.27 5.55 -10.96
N MET A 129 32.01 5.16 -10.93
CA MET A 129 31.52 4.02 -10.16
C MET A 129 31.69 2.72 -10.93
N GLN A 130 32.37 1.74 -10.32
CA GLN A 130 32.56 0.39 -10.85
C GLN A 130 31.73 -0.63 -10.09
N CYS A 131 31.33 -1.70 -10.78
CA CYS A 131 30.47 -2.78 -10.25
C CYS A 131 29.17 -2.23 -9.64
N VAL A 132 28.39 -1.56 -10.49
CA VAL A 132 27.17 -0.86 -10.06
C VAL A 132 25.97 -1.79 -10.11
N THR A 133 25.19 -1.81 -9.03
CA THR A 133 23.96 -2.57 -8.91
C THR A 133 22.77 -1.63 -8.70
N ALA A 134 21.69 -1.83 -9.46
CA ALA A 134 20.44 -1.10 -9.27
C ALA A 134 19.71 -1.60 -8.00
N VAL A 135 19.31 -0.68 -7.14
CA VAL A 135 18.74 -0.95 -5.81
C VAL A 135 17.40 -0.24 -5.64
N GLU A 136 16.50 -0.87 -4.89
CA GLU A 136 15.22 -0.27 -4.54
C GLU A 136 15.40 0.75 -3.39
N PRO A 137 14.92 2.00 -3.52
CA PRO A 137 15.10 3.03 -2.50
C PRO A 137 14.53 2.61 -1.12
N HIS A 138 13.42 1.87 -1.13
CA HIS A 138 12.83 1.32 0.10
C HIS A 138 13.81 0.44 0.89
N TRP A 139 14.67 -0.34 0.22
CA TRP A 139 15.65 -1.18 0.93
C TRP A 139 16.73 -0.34 1.60
N LEU A 140 17.18 0.76 0.98
CA LEU A 140 18.15 1.67 1.59
C LEU A 140 17.58 2.34 2.84
N ALA A 141 16.30 2.74 2.79
CA ALA A 141 15.61 3.35 3.92
C ALA A 141 15.28 2.36 5.05
N GLU A 142 14.92 1.12 4.73
CA GLU A 142 14.72 0.05 5.71
C GLU A 142 16.02 -0.26 6.48
N LEU A 143 17.15 -0.29 5.77
CA LEU A 143 18.43 -0.68 6.33
C LEU A 143 19.04 0.43 7.19
N GLU A 144 18.98 1.68 6.73
CA GLU A 144 19.59 2.82 7.42
C GLU A 144 18.67 4.05 7.41
N PRO A 145 17.62 4.05 8.24
CA PRO A 145 16.62 5.12 8.28
C PRO A 145 17.20 6.47 8.74
N MET A 146 18.32 6.46 9.45
CA MET A 146 19.04 7.68 9.83
C MET A 146 19.74 8.35 8.65
N PHE A 147 20.06 7.58 7.60
CA PHE A 147 20.89 8.02 6.49
C PHE A 147 20.07 8.30 5.23
N PHE A 148 19.01 7.53 5.04
CA PHE A 148 18.13 7.64 3.89
C PHE A 148 16.74 8.08 4.35
N SER A 149 16.46 9.36 4.17
CA SER A 149 15.06 9.81 4.13
C SER A 149 14.51 9.45 2.76
N VAL A 150 13.52 8.56 2.73
CA VAL A 150 12.63 8.47 1.57
C VAL A 150 11.91 9.81 1.49
N LYS A 151 12.50 10.74 0.75
CA LYS A 151 11.68 11.75 0.12
C LYS A 151 10.90 10.96 -0.90
N ASP A 152 9.58 10.96 -0.77
CA ASP A 152 8.71 10.69 -1.90
C ASP A 152 8.95 11.82 -2.92
N SER A 153 10.12 11.79 -3.55
CA SER A 153 10.52 12.72 -4.58
C SER A 153 9.72 12.32 -5.81
N ASP A 154 8.61 13.03 -5.97
CA ASP A 154 7.84 13.14 -7.19
C ASP A 154 7.23 11.82 -7.69
N THR A 155 6.39 11.17 -6.87
CA THR A 155 5.11 10.73 -7.45
C THR A 155 4.57 11.97 -8.14
N SER A 156 4.45 11.93 -9.46
CA SER A 156 4.08 13.10 -10.26
C SER A 156 3.03 13.94 -9.53
N MET A 157 3.09 15.26 -9.59
CA MET A 157 2.04 16.12 -9.00
C MET A 157 0.61 15.60 -9.29
N LEU A 158 0.43 14.90 -10.41
CA LEU A 158 -0.75 14.15 -10.80
C LEU A 158 -1.12 12.98 -9.88
N GLU A 159 -0.19 12.11 -9.51
CA GLU A 159 -0.41 10.98 -8.60
C GLU A 159 -0.70 11.44 -7.18
N HIS A 160 0.03 12.43 -6.67
CA HIS A 160 -0.25 12.99 -5.34
C HIS A 160 -1.65 13.64 -5.31
N LYS A 161 -2.00 14.40 -6.35
CA LYS A 161 -3.34 15.01 -6.48
C LYS A 161 -4.44 13.98 -6.68
N LYS A 162 -4.18 12.87 -7.38
CA LYS A 162 -5.13 11.77 -7.57
C LYS A 162 -5.38 11.05 -6.25
N LYS A 163 -4.33 10.73 -5.49
CA LYS A 163 -4.42 10.08 -4.19
C LYS A 163 -5.13 10.96 -3.16
N GLN A 164 -4.79 12.25 -3.09
CA GLN A 164 -5.53 13.21 -2.25
C GLN A 164 -7.00 13.32 -2.62
N LYS A 165 -7.33 13.27 -3.92
CA LYS A 165 -8.72 13.30 -4.38
C LYS A 165 -9.47 12.02 -3.98
N GLU A 166 -8.85 10.85 -4.16
CA GLU A 166 -9.39 9.55 -3.78
C GLU A 166 -9.62 9.47 -2.26
N GLU A 167 -8.66 9.91 -1.46
CA GLU A 167 -8.76 9.98 0.01
C GLU A 167 -9.88 10.93 0.45
N LYS A 168 -9.98 12.11 -0.18
CA LYS A 168 -11.06 13.07 0.10
C LYS A 168 -12.44 12.50 -0.24
N THR A 169 -12.59 11.84 -1.40
CA THR A 169 -13.86 11.23 -1.80
C THR A 169 -14.25 10.08 -0.87
N ALA A 170 -13.29 9.25 -0.46
CA ALA A 170 -13.54 8.17 0.49
C ALA A 170 -14.01 8.72 1.85
N MET A 171 -13.38 9.80 2.33
CA MET A 171 -13.77 10.47 3.57
C MET A 171 -15.15 11.13 3.50
N GLU A 172 -15.51 11.73 2.37
CA GLU A 172 -16.85 12.29 2.14
C GLU A 172 -17.92 11.19 2.14
N GLU A 173 -17.67 10.06 1.48
CA GLU A 173 -18.58 8.90 1.51
C GLU A 173 -18.75 8.31 2.91
N GLU A 174 -17.67 8.25 3.70
CA GLU A 174 -17.70 7.74 5.06
C GLU A 174 -18.44 8.69 6.02
N MET A 175 -18.23 10.00 5.87
CA MET A 175 -18.99 11.04 6.57
C MET A 175 -20.49 10.99 6.24
N GLU A 176 -20.85 10.76 4.98
CA GLU A 176 -22.25 10.67 4.57
C GLU A 176 -22.93 9.40 5.12
N LYS A 177 -22.22 8.26 5.12
CA LYS A 177 -22.70 7.03 5.77
C LYS A 177 -22.91 7.24 7.27
N LEU A 178 -21.98 7.91 7.95
CA LEU A 178 -22.12 8.23 9.38
C LEU A 178 -23.32 9.13 9.66
N ARG A 179 -23.57 10.14 8.82
CA ARG A 179 -24.75 11.01 8.94
C ARG A 179 -26.06 10.26 8.75
N MET A 180 -26.11 9.36 7.77
CA MET A 180 -27.27 8.51 7.53
C MET A 180 -27.57 7.61 8.73
N VAL A 181 -26.55 6.98 9.30
CA VAL A 181 -26.69 6.14 10.50
C VAL A 181 -27.14 6.97 11.71
N GLN A 182 -26.62 8.17 11.89
CA GLN A 182 -27.05 9.07 12.98
C GLN A 182 -28.50 9.52 12.81
N ALA A 183 -28.93 9.86 11.60
CA ALA A 183 -30.30 10.26 11.30
C ALA A 183 -31.29 9.09 11.51
N GLU A 184 -30.91 7.87 11.12
CA GLU A 184 -31.71 6.67 11.35
C GLU A 184 -31.82 6.34 12.86
N ALA A 185 -30.71 6.46 13.60
CA ALA A 185 -30.70 6.28 15.05
C ALA A 185 -31.59 7.32 15.76
N GLU A 186 -31.57 8.59 15.34
CA GLU A 186 -32.47 9.62 15.86
C GLU A 186 -33.93 9.33 15.54
N ARG A 187 -34.24 8.90 14.32
CA ARG A 187 -35.61 8.52 13.94
C ARG A 187 -36.11 7.37 14.79
N ARG A 188 -35.28 6.34 14.99
CA ARG A 188 -35.59 5.19 15.84
C ARG A 188 -35.80 5.59 17.30
N ASN A 189 -35.04 6.55 17.83
CA ASN A 189 -35.26 7.07 19.17
C ASN A 189 -36.56 7.88 19.26
N LYS A 190 -36.86 8.74 18.28
CA LYS A 190 -38.11 9.51 18.22
C LYS A 190 -39.34 8.59 18.14
N GLU A 191 -39.26 7.47 17.41
CA GLU A 191 -40.34 6.47 17.36
C GLU A 191 -40.52 5.75 18.70
N LYS A 192 -39.42 5.32 19.34
CA LYS A 192 -39.47 4.73 20.68
C LYS A 192 -40.07 5.69 21.72
N ASP A 193 -39.73 6.98 21.65
CA ASP A 193 -40.25 7.99 22.56
C ASP A 193 -41.74 8.27 22.33
N LYS A 194 -42.20 8.29 21.07
CA LYS A 194 -43.63 8.37 20.74
C LYS A 194 -44.40 7.16 21.23
N GLU A 195 -43.85 5.95 21.08
CA GLU A 195 -44.49 4.72 21.52
C GLU A 195 -44.58 4.63 23.05
N LYS A 196 -43.54 5.08 23.77
CA LYS A 196 -43.58 5.24 25.23
C LYS A 196 -44.68 6.21 25.68
N ARG A 197 -44.75 7.40 25.08
CA ARG A 197 -45.79 8.39 25.38
C ARG A 197 -47.21 7.88 25.10
N ALA A 198 -47.40 7.11 24.03
CA ALA A 198 -48.69 6.52 23.69
C ALA A 198 -49.12 5.44 24.71
N LYS A 199 -48.18 4.62 25.21
CA LYS A 199 -48.43 3.63 26.27
C LYS A 199 -48.79 4.30 27.60
N GLU A 200 -48.11 5.39 27.95
CA GLU A 200 -48.42 6.19 29.15
C GLU A 200 -49.83 6.81 29.09
N LEU A 201 -50.25 7.33 27.93
CA LEU A 201 -51.60 7.89 27.73
C LEU A 201 -52.71 6.82 27.79
N GLN A 202 -52.45 5.60 27.31
CA GLN A 202 -53.41 4.49 27.42
C GLN A 202 -53.57 3.99 28.88
N GLN A 203 -52.54 4.14 29.71
CA GLN A 203 -52.58 3.76 31.13
C GLN A 203 -53.42 4.75 31.99
N VAL A 204 -53.65 5.98 31.51
CA VAL A 204 -54.52 6.98 32.16
C VAL A 204 -55.95 6.88 31.61
N SER A 205 -56.66 5.79 31.92
CA SER A 205 -58.12 5.70 31.77
C SER A 205 -58.78 5.63 33.15
N MET A 206 -59.60 6.63 33.48
CA MET A 206 -60.22 6.80 34.80
C MET A 206 -61.43 5.87 35.02
N PRO A 207 -61.54 5.16 36.17
CA PRO A 207 -62.81 4.62 36.64
C PRO A 207 -63.56 5.67 37.49
N GLY A 208 -64.76 6.08 37.07
CA GLY A 208 -65.79 6.60 37.97
C GLY A 208 -66.22 8.05 37.76
N LEU A 209 -67.31 8.25 37.01
CA LEU A 209 -68.13 9.46 37.07
C LEU A 209 -69.58 9.06 37.39
N LYS A 210 -70.00 9.20 38.66
CA LYS A 210 -71.41 9.05 39.09
C LYS A 210 -72.12 10.41 38.98
N LYS A 211 -73.27 10.42 38.31
CA LYS A 211 -74.23 11.54 38.27
C LYS A 211 -75.14 11.54 39.50
N GLY A 212 -75.48 12.74 39.98
CA GLY A 212 -76.50 13.07 40.98
C GLY A 212 -75.90 14.00 42.05
N SER A 213 -76.47 15.14 42.46
CA SER A 213 -77.80 15.72 42.34
C SER A 213 -77.69 17.24 42.56
N THR A 214 -78.44 18.02 41.78
CA THR A 214 -79.24 19.23 42.09
C THR A 214 -79.16 19.77 43.56
N THR A 215 -79.25 21.05 43.96
CA THR A 215 -79.65 22.34 43.35
C THR A 215 -79.54 23.45 44.44
N TYR A 216 -79.64 24.74 44.04
CA TYR A 216 -80.23 25.90 44.78
C TYR A 216 -79.51 26.46 46.05
N LEU A 217 -79.50 27.75 46.42
CA LEU A 217 -80.37 28.92 46.22
C LEU A 217 -79.59 30.27 46.33
N ARG A 218 -80.19 31.31 45.75
CA ARG A 218 -79.79 32.74 45.74
C ARG A 218 -79.93 33.40 47.14
N PRO A 219 -79.02 34.27 47.60
CA PRO A 219 -79.19 34.96 48.88
C PRO A 219 -79.93 36.30 48.74
N LYS A 220 -80.86 36.59 49.67
CA LYS A 220 -81.48 37.91 49.87
C LYS A 220 -80.64 38.72 50.86
N ARG A 221 -80.33 39.97 50.48
CA ARG A 221 -79.76 40.99 51.37
C ARG A 221 -80.81 41.48 52.37
N LEU A 222 -80.40 41.66 53.61
CA LEU A 222 -80.93 42.67 54.54
C LEU A 222 -79.83 42.98 55.54
N GLY A 223 -79.43 44.26 55.59
CA GLY A 223 -78.51 44.78 56.59
C GLY A 223 -79.27 45.45 57.72
N LEU A 224 -78.59 45.57 58.86
CA LEU A 224 -78.54 46.72 59.77
C LEU A 224 -77.24 46.59 60.56
#